data_AF-A0A1F9C355-F1
#
_entry.id   AF-A0A1F9C355-F1
#
_cell.length_a   1.000
_cell.length_b   1.000
_cell.length_c   1.000
_cell.angle_alpha   90.00
_cell.angle_beta   90.00
_cell.angle_gamma   90.00
#
_symmetry.space_group_name_H-M   'P 1'
#
loop_
_entity.id
_entity.type
_entity.pdbx_description
1 polymer ?
#
loop_
_entity_poly.entity_id
_entity_poly.type
_entity_poly.pdbx_seq_one_letter_code
_entity_poly.pdbx_strand_id
1 'polypeptide(L)' 'MAIKDKEKEVKRYKSKFNISSPLGIDDRAQVANAYGVWAHPTTFFINREGKIVGRSFGGKDWTSESMRNLIKFLLDT' A
#
# COMPACT_ATOMS: atom_id res chain seq x y z
N MET A 1 -2.67 -22.11 -1.97
CA MET A 1 -1.90 -20.92 -1.55
C MET A 1 -1.58 -20.09 -2.77
N ALA A 2 -1.73 -18.77 -2.64
CA ALA A 2 -1.91 -17.78 -3.70
C ALA A 2 -0.88 -17.80 -4.83
N ILE A 3 -1.39 -17.47 -6.01
CA ILE A 3 -0.65 -17.30 -7.27
C ILE A 3 0.44 -16.24 -7.05
N LYS A 4 1.71 -16.63 -7.23
CA LYS A 4 2.84 -15.69 -7.27
C LYS A 4 2.59 -14.68 -8.39
N ASP A 5 2.48 -13.41 -8.06
CA ASP A 5 2.38 -12.34 -9.07
C ASP A 5 3.61 -12.40 -9.96
N LYS A 6 3.41 -12.72 -11.25
CA LYS A 6 4.52 -12.74 -12.21
C LYS A 6 4.85 -11.30 -12.59
N GLU A 7 6.15 -11.00 -12.72
CA GLU A 7 6.64 -9.66 -13.07
C GLU A 7 5.94 -9.05 -14.30
N LYS A 8 5.65 -9.87 -15.32
CA LYS A 8 4.91 -9.44 -16.52
C LYS A 8 3.50 -8.93 -16.20
N GLU A 9 2.81 -9.56 -15.27
CA GLU A 9 1.45 -9.20 -14.87
C GLU A 9 1.46 -7.89 -14.08
N VAL A 10 2.43 -7.73 -13.18
CA VAL A 10 2.64 -6.49 -12.42
C VAL A 10 2.97 -5.32 -13.34
N LYS A 11 3.88 -5.50 -14.31
CA LYS A 11 4.21 -4.46 -15.31
C LYS A 11 2.99 -4.07 -16.15
N ARG A 12 2.20 -5.06 -16.59
CA ARG A 12 0.96 -4.79 -17.34
C ARG A 12 -0.07 -4.04 -16.50
N TYR A 13 -0.23 -4.40 -15.22
CA TYR A 13 -1.13 -3.72 -14.30
C TYR A 13 -0.69 -2.27 -14.05
N LYS A 14 0.61 -2.04 -13.81
CA LYS A 14 1.20 -0.70 -13.64
C LYS A 14 0.88 0.21 -14.82
N SER A 15 1.09 -0.30 -16.05
CA SER A 15 0.80 0.44 -17.28
C SER A 15 -0.69 0.66 -17.50
N LYS A 16 -1.54 -0.36 -17.28
CA LYS A 16 -2.99 -0.24 -17.47
C LYS A 16 -3.62 0.86 -16.61
N PHE A 17 -3.14 1.03 -15.38
CA PHE A 17 -3.70 1.98 -14.41
C PHE A 17 -2.83 3.23 -14.21
N ASN A 18 -1.81 3.44 -15.04
CA ASN A 18 -0.89 4.59 -14.96
C ASN A 18 -0.35 4.83 -13.54
N ILE A 19 0.03 3.75 -12.84
CA ILE A 19 0.53 3.83 -11.47
C ILE A 19 1.95 4.41 -11.51
N SER A 20 2.13 5.61 -10.95
CA SER A 20 3.42 6.30 -10.87
C SER A 20 4.34 5.70 -9.81
N SER A 21 3.78 5.20 -8.70
CA SER A 21 4.54 4.61 -7.61
C SER A 21 5.26 3.30 -7.99
N PRO A 22 6.36 2.95 -7.31
CA PRO A 22 6.97 1.63 -7.42
C PRO A 22 5.99 0.52 -7.02
N LEU A 23 6.06 -0.62 -7.72
CA LEU A 23 5.37 -1.85 -7.34
C LEU A 23 6.41 -2.91 -7.02
N GLY A 24 6.39 -3.44 -5.81
CA GLY A 24 7.24 -4.55 -5.38
C GLY A 24 6.51 -5.88 -5.46
N ILE A 25 7.25 -6.97 -5.64
CA ILE A 25 6.73 -8.34 -5.60
C ILE A 25 7.27 -9.01 -4.34
N ASP A 26 6.38 -9.48 -3.48
CA ASP A 26 6.72 -10.19 -2.24
C ASP A 26 6.54 -11.70 -2.40
N ASP A 27 7.39 -12.31 -3.25
CA ASP A 27 7.28 -13.73 -3.67
C ASP A 27 7.29 -14.76 -2.52
N ARG A 28 7.79 -14.36 -1.35
CA ARG A 28 7.91 -15.22 -0.16
C ARG A 28 7.13 -14.69 1.04
N ALA A 29 6.24 -13.70 0.83
CA ALA A 29 5.47 -13.04 1.89
C ALA A 29 6.33 -12.47 3.04
N GLN A 30 7.62 -12.16 2.79
CA GLN A 30 8.53 -11.69 3.83
C GLN A 30 8.12 -10.31 4.35
N VAL A 31 7.72 -9.42 3.44
CA VAL A 31 7.28 -8.07 3.79
C VAL A 31 5.90 -8.14 4.45
N ALA A 32 4.97 -8.91 3.86
CA ALA A 32 3.63 -9.09 4.42
C ALA A 32 3.68 -9.66 5.85
N ASN A 33 4.52 -10.66 6.10
CA ASN A 33 4.69 -11.25 7.42
C ASN A 33 5.37 -10.28 8.40
N ALA A 34 6.43 -9.58 7.98
CA ALA A 34 7.12 -8.61 8.82
C ALA A 34 6.20 -7.45 9.28
N TYR A 35 5.25 -7.05 8.42
CA TYR A 35 4.26 -6.02 8.73
C TYR A 35 2.94 -6.57 9.32
N GLY A 36 2.85 -7.88 9.56
CA GLY A 36 1.65 -8.52 10.12
C GLY A 36 0.39 -8.32 9.28
N VAL A 37 0.52 -8.40 7.94
CA VAL A 37 -0.61 -8.29 7.00
C VAL A 37 -1.41 -9.59 7.01
N TRP A 38 -2.66 -9.50 7.48
CA TRP A 38 -3.59 -10.64 7.53
C TRP A 38 -4.88 -10.40 6.72
N ALA A 39 -5.08 -9.17 6.23
CA ALA A 39 -6.24 -8.77 5.43
C ALA A 39 -5.80 -7.92 4.23
N HIS A 40 -6.55 -8.02 3.13
CA HIS A 40 -6.28 -7.26 1.91
C HIS A 40 -7.47 -6.33 1.55
N PRO A 41 -7.20 -5.13 1.00
CA PRO A 41 -5.92 -4.43 1.07
C PRO A 41 -5.61 -3.97 2.50
N THR A 42 -4.31 -3.82 2.81
CA THR A 42 -3.82 -3.15 4.02
C THR A 42 -2.93 -1.98 3.58
N THR A 43 -3.17 -0.79 4.14
CA THR A 43 -2.36 0.41 3.91
C THR A 43 -1.67 0.83 5.20
N PHE A 44 -0.38 1.17 5.14
CA PHE A 44 0.39 1.71 6.25
C PHE A 44 0.78 3.16 5.96
N PHE A 45 0.76 4.01 6.98
CA PHE A 45 1.31 5.35 6.94
C PHE A 45 2.61 5.36 7.73
N ILE A 46 3.70 5.74 7.07
CA ILE A 46 5.04 5.77 7.65
C ILE A 46 5.54 7.22 7.61
N ASN A 47 5.98 7.76 8.75
CA ASN A 47 6.49 9.12 8.83
C ASN A 47 7.94 9.22 8.32
N ARG A 48 8.50 10.44 8.30
CA ARG A 48 9.86 10.72 7.81
C ARG A 48 10.96 10.04 8.65
N GLU A 49 10.66 9.67 9.90
CA GLU A 49 11.57 8.92 10.78
C GLU A 49 11.50 7.39 10.56
N GLY A 50 10.67 6.92 9.63
CA GLY A 50 10.48 5.49 9.36
C GLY A 50 9.54 4.79 10.35
N LYS A 51 8.77 5.53 11.15
CA LYS A 51 7.81 4.96 12.12
C LYS A 51 6.42 4.81 11.49
N ILE A 52 5.75 3.70 11.78
CA ILE A 52 4.34 3.51 11.41
C ILE A 52 3.48 4.42 12.30
N VAL A 53 2.79 5.38 11.69
CA VAL A 53 1.90 6.35 12.36
C VAL A 53 0.42 6.06 12.11
N GLY A 54 0.11 5.08 11.25
CA GLY A 54 -1.27 4.66 11.02
C GLY A 54 -1.35 3.38 10.17
N ARG A 55 -2.50 2.70 10.29
CA ARG A 55 -2.84 1.51 9.50
C ARG A 55 -4.32 1.54 9.12
N SER A 56 -4.63 1.17 7.88
CA SER A 56 -5.99 1.08 7.35
C SER A 56 -6.23 -0.29 6.71
N PHE A 57 -7.41 -0.86 6.96
CA PHE A 57 -7.83 -2.14 6.41
C PHE A 57 -9.01 -1.95 5.44
N GLY A 58 -9.02 -2.75 4.38
CA GLY A 58 -10.05 -2.70 3.36
C GLY A 58 -9.87 -1.54 2.38
N GLY A 59 -10.60 -1.59 1.27
CA GLY A 59 -10.60 -0.52 0.28
C GLY A 59 -11.16 0.77 0.88
N LYS A 60 -10.52 1.91 0.58
CA LYS A 60 -10.98 3.25 0.93
C LYS A 60 -11.05 4.11 -0.32
N ASP A 61 -12.00 5.04 -0.35
CA ASP A 61 -11.95 6.15 -1.30
C ASP A 61 -10.92 7.18 -0.79
N TRP A 62 -9.68 7.02 -1.24
CA TRP A 62 -8.57 7.92 -0.92
C TRP A 62 -8.74 9.34 -1.51
N THR A 63 -9.75 9.55 -2.35
CA THR A 63 -10.06 10.87 -2.93
C THR A 63 -11.13 11.63 -2.18
N SER A 64 -11.82 10.99 -1.23
CA SER A 64 -12.82 11.63 -0.35
C SER A 64 -12.21 12.75 0.49
N GLU A 65 -13.05 13.71 0.90
CA GLU A 65 -12.62 14.85 1.71
C GLU A 65 -11.98 14.42 3.04
N SER A 66 -12.57 13.43 3.72
CA SER A 66 -12.04 12.91 4.99
C SER A 66 -10.65 12.29 4.83
N MET A 67 -10.41 11.51 3.78
CA MET A 67 -9.09 10.92 3.51
C MET A 67 -8.07 11.97 3.09
N ARG A 68 -8.48 12.98 2.31
CA ARG A 68 -7.60 14.12 1.97
C ARG A 68 -7.20 14.90 3.22
N ASN A 69 -8.12 15.12 4.16
CA ASN A 69 -7.83 15.81 5.41
C ASN A 69 -6.90 14.98 6.31
N LEU A 70 -7.08 13.66 6.39
CA LEU A 70 -6.15 12.77 7.07
C LEU A 70 -4.74 12.87 6.48
N ILE A 71 -4.60 12.80 5.15
CA ILE A 71 -3.28 12.88 4.49
C ILE A 71 -2.61 14.23 4.76
N LYS A 72 -3.36 15.35 4.70
CA LYS A 72 -2.82 16.68 5.05
C LYS A 72 -2.29 16.72 6.48
N PHE A 73 -3.10 16.25 7.44
CA PHE A 73 -2.69 16.19 8.84
C PHE A 73 -1.40 15.38 9.04
N LEU A 74 -1.25 14.24 8.36
CA LEU A 74 -0.05 13.41 8.42
C LEU A 74 1.18 14.01 7.73
N LEU A 75 1.01 14.98 6.84
CA LEU A 75 2.12 15.66 6.17
C LEU A 75 2.69 16.82 6.99
N ASP A 76 1.84 17.43 7.82
CA ASP A 76 2.17 18.52 8.74
C ASP A 76 2.88 18.05 10.02
N THR A 77 3.01 16.73 10.19
CA THR A 77 3.75 16.07 11.29
C THR A 77 5.14 15.60 10.85
#